data_AF-W5N1T8-F1
#
_entry.id   AF-W5N1T8-F1
#
_cell.length_a   1.000
_cell.length_b   1.000
_cell.length_c   1.000
_cell.angle_alpha   90.00
_cell.angle_beta   90.00
_cell.angle_gamma   90.00
#
_symmetry.space_group_name_H-M   'P 1'
#
loop_
_entity.id
_entity.type
_entity.pdbx_description
1 polymer ?
#
loop_
_entity_poly.entity_id
_entity_poly.type
_entity_poly.pdbx_seq_one_letter_code
_entity_poly.pdbx_strand_id
1 'polypeptide(L)'
;MLLKRRNSRHLAPTSNDSEFRGREKFFILDCVAVESIARDYNRSLPRLGSVIPPYNAQDDKNAKGYFRTKPVPPLLQQTGQARGGTSVLGPLADRFAKESAAALYLSRRNSSAGADKPENFKAS
;
A
#
# COMPACT_ATOMS: atom_id res chain seq x y z
N MET A 1 -9.07 36.49 29.86
CA MET A 1 -9.25 36.01 28.47
C MET A 1 -8.56 34.66 28.33
N LEU A 2 -9.32 33.56 28.21
CA LEU A 2 -8.76 32.21 28.03
C LEU A 2 -8.38 32.02 26.55
N LEU A 3 -7.10 31.76 26.27
CA LEU A 3 -6.61 31.47 24.93
C LEU A 3 -7.15 30.09 24.50
N LYS A 4 -8.09 30.08 23.55
CA LYS A 4 -8.67 28.86 22.97
C LYS A 4 -7.56 28.06 22.27
N ARG A 5 -7.17 26.92 22.86
CA ARG A 5 -6.23 25.96 22.25
C ARG A 5 -6.71 25.63 20.83
N ARG A 6 -5.89 25.95 19.83
CA ARG A 6 -6.12 25.57 18.43
C ARG A 6 -6.06 24.04 18.36
N ASN A 7 -7.12 23.41 17.86
CA ASN A 7 -7.16 21.96 17.66
C ASN A 7 -6.07 21.57 16.65
N SER A 8 -5.02 20.91 17.15
CA SER A 8 -3.95 20.28 16.37
C SER A 8 -4.46 19.02 15.68
N ARG A 9 -5.41 19.17 14.76
CA ARG A 9 -5.98 18.06 13.96
C ARG A 9 -5.55 18.11 12.49
N HIS A 10 -4.69 19.07 12.13
CA HIS A 10 -4.21 19.29 10.77
C HIS A 10 -2.71 19.07 10.61
N LEU A 11 -1.98 18.75 11.68
CA LEU A 11 -0.61 18.26 11.54
C LEU A 11 -0.66 16.75 11.34
N ALA A 12 0.13 16.24 10.39
CA ALA A 12 0.42 14.82 10.33
C ALA A 12 0.88 14.39 11.73
N PRO A 13 0.37 13.27 12.28
CA PRO A 13 0.86 12.77 13.55
C PRO A 13 2.37 12.64 13.43
N THR A 14 3.10 13.34 14.29
CA THR A 14 4.55 13.15 14.40
C THR A 14 4.74 11.76 14.98
N SER A 15 4.90 10.77 14.10
CA SER A 15 5.25 9.40 14.50
C SER A 15 6.53 9.45 15.32
N ASN A 16 6.58 8.64 16.38
CA ASN A 16 7.73 8.57 17.28
C ASN A 16 8.94 8.01 16.51
N ASP A 17 10.14 8.55 16.66
CA ASP A 17 11.35 8.15 15.90
C ASP A 17 11.63 6.63 15.97
N SER A 18 11.23 5.99 17.07
CA SER A 18 11.31 4.54 17.25
C SER A 18 10.44 3.76 16.26
N GLU A 19 9.27 4.29 15.89
CA GLU A 19 8.40 3.67 14.88
C GLU A 19 9.03 3.74 13.49
N PHE A 20 9.66 4.87 13.14
CA PHE A 20 10.36 5.02 11.86
C PHE A 20 11.53 4.05 11.76
N ARG A 21 12.36 3.97 12.81
CA ARG A 21 13.48 3.01 12.87
C ARG A 21 12.99 1.56 12.81
N GLY A 22 11.84 1.25 13.39
CA GLY A 22 11.20 -0.05 13.25
C GLY A 22 10.81 -0.34 11.79
N ARG A 23 10.12 0.60 11.14
CA ARG A 23 9.71 0.47 9.73
C ARG A 23 10.91 0.39 8.78
N GLU A 24 11.97 1.17 9.01
CA GLU A 24 13.21 1.13 8.23
C GLU A 24 13.90 -0.23 8.34
N LYS A 25 13.96 -0.83 9.54
CA LYS A 25 14.57 -2.16 9.72
C LYS A 25 13.85 -3.27 8.97
N PHE A 26 12.53 -3.18 8.82
CA PHE A 26 11.71 -4.17 8.11
C PHE A 26 11.47 -3.79 6.64
N PHE A 27 11.98 -2.64 6.18
CA PHE A 27 11.84 -2.21 4.80
C PHE A 27 12.92 -2.87 3.94
N ILE A 28 12.57 -3.97 3.28
CA ILE A 28 13.42 -4.61 2.28
C ILE A 28 13.08 -4.05 0.90
N LEU A 29 13.99 -3.27 0.33
CA LEU A 29 13.93 -2.84 -1.07
C LEU A 29 14.58 -3.93 -1.97
N ASP A 30 13.82 -4.96 -2.33
CA ASP A 30 14.33 -6.06 -3.16
C ASP A 30 14.23 -5.75 -4.66
N CYS A 31 15.23 -5.04 -5.18
CA CYS A 31 15.29 -4.71 -6.61
C CYS A 31 15.52 -5.93 -7.51
N VAL A 32 16.12 -7.02 -7.02
CA VAL A 32 16.46 -8.19 -7.83
C VAL A 32 15.22 -9.05 -8.12
N ALA A 33 14.42 -9.33 -7.08
CA ALA A 33 13.15 -10.03 -7.25
C ALA A 33 12.19 -9.23 -8.16
N VAL A 34 12.14 -7.92 -7.93
CA VAL A 34 11.37 -6.98 -8.75
C VAL A 34 11.83 -7.01 -10.20
N GLU A 35 13.12 -6.92 -10.47
CA GLU A 35 13.66 -6.92 -11.84
C GLU A 35 13.34 -8.23 -12.57
N SER A 36 13.50 -9.38 -11.91
CA SER A 36 13.16 -10.69 -12.50
C SER A 36 11.70 -10.75 -12.93
N ILE A 37 10.79 -10.37 -12.03
CA ILE A 37 9.35 -10.34 -12.30
C ILE A 37 9.04 -9.38 -13.45
N ALA A 38 9.62 -8.17 -13.43
CA ALA A 38 9.42 -7.19 -14.48
C ALA A 38 9.88 -7.71 -15.85
N ARG A 39 11.04 -8.36 -15.93
CA ARG A 39 11.56 -8.94 -17.18
C ARG A 39 10.61 -10.01 -17.75
N ASP A 40 10.07 -10.87 -16.91
CA ASP A 40 9.18 -11.96 -17.32
C ASP A 40 7.82 -11.44 -17.81
N TYR A 41 7.22 -10.50 -17.07
CA TYR A 41 5.91 -9.96 -17.43
C TYR A 41 5.94 -8.91 -18.52
N ASN A 42 7.05 -8.20 -18.72
CA ASN A 42 7.23 -7.33 -19.89
C ASN A 42 7.13 -8.11 -21.22
N ARG A 43 7.46 -9.40 -21.21
CA ARG A 43 7.37 -10.26 -22.40
C ARG A 43 6.01 -10.94 -22.52
N SER A 44 5.47 -11.45 -21.42
CA SER A 44 4.25 -12.26 -21.43
C SER A 44 2.96 -11.42 -21.33
N LEU A 45 2.90 -10.46 -20.41
CA LEU A 45 1.69 -9.70 -20.05
C LEU A 45 2.03 -8.23 -19.69
N PRO A 46 2.57 -7.43 -20.64
CA PRO A 46 3.11 -6.09 -20.34
C PRO A 46 2.08 -5.10 -19.79
N ARG A 47 0.79 -5.31 -20.05
CA ARG A 47 -0.29 -4.44 -19.54
C ARG A 47 -0.71 -4.75 -18.09
N LEU A 48 -0.47 -5.98 -17.62
CA LEU A 48 -0.96 -6.45 -16.31
C LEU A 48 0.16 -6.72 -15.32
N GLY A 49 1.31 -7.21 -15.79
CA GLY A 49 2.44 -7.55 -14.91
C GLY A 49 3.45 -6.43 -14.73
N SER A 50 2.98 -5.18 -14.70
CA SER A 50 3.75 -4.10 -14.09
C SER A 50 4.04 -4.48 -12.64
N VAL A 51 5.31 -4.39 -12.23
CA VAL A 51 5.68 -4.63 -10.82
C VAL A 51 5.05 -3.60 -9.90
N ILE A 52 4.90 -2.36 -10.38
CA ILE A 52 4.19 -1.34 -9.61
C ILE A 52 2.69 -1.61 -9.77
N PRO A 53 1.98 -1.96 -8.68
CA PRO A 53 0.56 -2.23 -8.73
C PRO A 53 -0.20 -0.94 -9.07
N PRO A 54 -1.32 -1.03 -9.80
CA PRO A 54 -2.07 0.15 -10.15
C PRO A 54 -2.77 0.73 -8.91
N TYR A 55 -2.77 2.06 -8.81
CA TYR A 55 -3.29 2.74 -7.62
C TYR A 55 -4.83 2.75 -7.60
N ASN A 56 -5.41 2.31 -6.49
CA ASN A 56 -6.84 2.40 -6.21
C ASN A 56 -7.07 3.28 -4.98
N ALA A 57 -7.59 4.49 -5.21
CA ALA A 57 -7.80 5.47 -4.14
C ALA A 57 -8.88 5.04 -3.13
N GLN A 58 -9.89 4.26 -3.54
CA GLN A 58 -10.92 3.80 -2.61
C GLN A 58 -10.41 2.73 -1.62
N ASP A 59 -9.38 1.99 -2.01
CA ASP A 59 -8.70 1.02 -1.16
C ASP A 59 -7.66 1.68 -0.22
N ASP A 60 -7.20 2.90 -0.53
CA ASP A 60 -6.18 3.61 0.22
C ASP A 60 -6.68 4.05 1.61
N LYS A 61 -6.01 3.56 2.66
CA LYS A 61 -6.30 3.88 4.07
C LYS A 61 -6.31 5.38 4.35
N ASN A 62 -5.44 6.15 3.70
CA ASN A 62 -5.30 7.58 3.91
C ASN A 62 -6.35 8.39 3.15
N ALA A 63 -6.87 7.85 2.03
CA ALA A 63 -7.92 8.48 1.25
C ALA A 63 -9.34 8.06 1.70
N LYS A 64 -9.49 7.02 2.53
CA LYS A 64 -10.81 6.54 3.03
C LYS A 64 -11.72 7.62 3.60
N GLY A 65 -11.16 8.65 4.24
CA GLY A 65 -11.93 9.77 4.78
C GLY A 65 -12.72 10.51 3.69
N TYR A 66 -12.05 10.83 2.59
CA TYR A 66 -12.64 11.54 1.44
C TYR A 66 -13.86 10.80 0.88
N PHE A 67 -13.74 9.49 0.65
CA PHE A 67 -14.82 8.68 0.06
C PHE A 67 -16.01 8.45 0.99
N ARG A 68 -15.86 8.68 2.30
CA ARG A 68 -16.93 8.57 3.29
C ARG A 68 -17.66 9.89 3.53
N THR A 69 -17.00 11.02 3.28
CA THR A 69 -17.58 12.35 3.50
C THR A 69 -18.48 12.81 2.36
N LYS A 70 -19.64 13.38 2.69
CA LYS A 70 -20.50 14.04 1.69
C LYS A 70 -19.69 15.14 0.98
N PRO A 71 -19.85 15.32 -0.35
CA PRO A 71 -20.89 14.76 -1.22
C PRO A 71 -20.49 13.45 -1.95
N VAL A 72 -19.39 12.80 -1.58
CA VAL A 72 -18.81 11.71 -2.38
C VAL A 72 -19.69 10.43 -2.40
N PRO A 73 -20.29 9.94 -1.29
CA PRO A 73 -21.03 8.68 -1.32
C PRO A 73 -22.24 8.66 -2.28
N PRO A 74 -23.10 9.70 -2.37
CA PRO A 74 -24.15 9.76 -3.39
C PRO A 74 -23.61 9.67 -4.82
N LEU A 75 -22.50 10.37 -5.11
CA LEU A 75 -21.86 10.32 -6.43
C LEU A 75 -21.39 8.90 -6.76
N LEU A 76 -20.75 8.21 -5.80
CA LEU A 76 -20.30 6.83 -5.99
C LEU A 76 -21.46 5.86 -6.24
N GLN A 77 -22.65 6.11 -5.69
CA GLN A 77 -23.83 5.30 -6.01
C GLN A 77 -24.29 5.53 -7.45
N GLN A 78 -24.31 6.78 -7.91
CA GLN A 78 -24.71 7.12 -9.28
C GLN A 78 -23.72 6.58 -10.31
N THR A 79 -22.43 6.58 -10.02
CA THR A 79 -21.38 6.06 -10.92
C THR A 79 -21.16 4.55 -10.81
N GLY A 80 -21.91 3.85 -9.94
CA GLY A 80 -21.77 2.40 -9.72
C GLY A 80 -20.52 1.99 -8.93
N GLN A 81 -19.82 2.95 -8.31
CA GLN A 81 -18.57 2.74 -7.56
C GLN A 81 -18.77 2.59 -6.05
N ALA A 82 -20.01 2.46 -5.58
CA ALA A 82 -20.33 2.42 -4.15
C ALA A 82 -19.80 1.18 -3.40
N ARG A 83 -19.46 0.10 -4.13
CA ARG A 83 -18.96 -1.16 -3.54
C ARG A 83 -17.43 -1.28 -3.58
N GLY A 84 -16.74 -0.16 -3.78
CA GLY A 84 -15.30 -0.13 -4.01
C GLY A 84 -15.01 0.16 -5.49
N GLY A 85 -14.18 1.16 -5.73
CA GLY A 85 -13.66 1.50 -7.05
C GLY A 85 -12.59 0.51 -7.50
N THR A 86 -12.14 0.70 -8.74
CA THR A 86 -10.98 -0.01 -9.28
C THR A 86 -9.92 1.01 -9.68
N SER A 87 -8.68 0.57 -9.86
CA SER A 87 -7.67 1.42 -10.47
C SER A 87 -8.01 1.78 -11.91
N VAL A 88 -7.25 2.72 -12.48
CA VAL A 88 -7.36 3.13 -13.89
C VAL A 88 -7.16 1.95 -14.85
N LEU A 89 -6.40 0.92 -14.45
CA LEU A 89 -6.17 -0.28 -15.26
C LEU A 89 -7.30 -1.32 -15.13
N GLY A 90 -8.28 -1.05 -14.27
CA GLY A 90 -9.49 -1.84 -14.12
C GLY A 90 -9.36 -3.02 -13.15
N PRO A 91 -10.48 -3.74 -12.91
CA PRO A 91 -10.58 -4.77 -11.88
C PRO A 91 -9.64 -5.96 -12.10
N LEU A 92 -9.33 -6.30 -13.35
CA LEU A 92 -8.43 -7.41 -13.65
C LEU A 92 -7.00 -7.10 -13.22
N ALA A 93 -6.54 -5.87 -13.45
CA ALA A 93 -5.21 -5.43 -13.03
C ALA A 93 -5.12 -5.36 -11.50
N ASP A 94 -6.17 -4.90 -10.83
CA ASP A 94 -6.24 -4.86 -9.36
C ASP A 94 -6.16 -6.27 -8.74
N ARG A 95 -6.87 -7.24 -9.34
CA ARG A 95 -6.78 -8.65 -8.93
C ARG A 95 -5.40 -9.23 -9.22
N PHE A 96 -4.87 -9.01 -10.41
CA PHE A 96 -3.55 -9.51 -10.79
C PHE A 96 -2.46 -8.99 -9.83
N ALA A 97 -2.52 -7.73 -9.45
CA ALA A 97 -1.59 -7.11 -8.50
C ALA A 97 -1.66 -7.68 -7.08
N LYS A 98 -2.77 -8.33 -6.70
CA LYS A 98 -2.97 -8.93 -5.37
C LYS A 98 -2.79 -10.46 -5.38
N GLU A 99 -3.20 -11.12 -6.45
CA GLU A 99 -3.43 -12.56 -6.51
C GLU A 99 -2.51 -13.30 -7.50
N SER A 100 -1.75 -12.59 -8.34
CA SER A 100 -0.81 -13.24 -9.27
C SER A 100 0.30 -14.00 -8.54
N ALA A 101 0.90 -14.98 -9.23
CA ALA A 101 2.07 -15.69 -8.72
C ALA A 101 3.21 -14.72 -8.31
N ALA A 102 3.39 -13.64 -9.07
CA ALA A 102 4.34 -12.57 -8.78
C ALA A 102 4.03 -11.83 -7.49
N ALA A 103 2.78 -11.40 -7.32
CA ALA A 103 2.32 -10.69 -6.14
C ALA A 103 2.43 -11.57 -4.89
N LEU A 104 2.02 -12.84 -5.00
CA LEU A 104 2.14 -13.81 -3.92
C LEU A 104 3.59 -14.13 -3.58
N TYR A 105 4.47 -14.23 -4.59
CA TYR A 105 5.89 -14.43 -4.39
C TYR A 105 6.50 -13.27 -3.59
N LEU A 106 6.28 -12.02 -4.02
CA LEU A 106 6.77 -10.84 -3.32
C LEU A 106 6.19 -10.74 -1.91
N SER A 107 4.90 -10.99 -1.73
CA SER A 107 4.24 -10.95 -0.41
C SER A 107 4.82 -11.99 0.55
N ARG A 108 4.99 -13.24 0.09
CA ARG A 108 5.53 -14.34 0.90
C ARG A 108 6.98 -14.06 1.25
N ARG A 109 7.79 -13.63 0.27
CA ARG A 109 9.19 -13.29 0.43
C ARG A 109 9.38 -12.14 1.41
N ASN A 110 8.61 -11.06 1.29
CA ASN A 110 8.66 -9.94 2.24
C ASN A 110 8.24 -10.36 3.65
N SER A 111 7.32 -11.33 3.76
CA SER A 111 6.89 -11.89 5.04
C SER A 111 7.87 -12.90 5.63
N SER A 112 8.68 -13.59 4.81
CA SER A 112 9.59 -14.65 5.21
C SER A 112 11.05 -14.22 5.35
N ALA A 113 11.49 -13.25 4.56
CA ALA A 113 12.88 -12.78 4.48
C ALA A 113 13.12 -11.49 5.30
N GLY A 114 12.11 -10.98 6.02
CA GLY A 114 12.14 -9.63 6.61
C GLY A 114 11.09 -9.32 7.67
N ALA A 115 10.85 -10.23 8.60
CA ALA A 115 10.83 -9.81 9.99
C ALA A 115 11.93 -10.63 10.65
N ASP A 116 13.11 -10.03 10.87
CA ASP A 116 14.03 -10.52 11.88
C ASP A 116 13.19 -10.69 13.15
N LYS A 117 12.84 -11.94 13.48
CA LYS A 117 12.33 -12.24 14.81
C LYS A 117 13.44 -11.80 15.77
N PRO A 118 13.12 -11.13 16.89
CA PRO A 118 14.10 -10.70 17.87
C PRO A 118 14.65 -11.92 18.63
N GLU A 119 15.38 -12.78 17.94
CA GLU A 119 16.02 -13.95 18.50
C GLU A 119 17.45 -13.95 17.98
N ASN A 120 18.39 -13.73 18.90
CA ASN A 120 19.85 -13.78 18.74
C ASN A 120 20.63 -12.45 18.58
N PHE A 121 20.25 -11.39 19.30
CA PHE A 121 21.24 -10.38 19.70
C PHE A 121 21.81 -10.76 21.08
N LYS A 122 22.76 -11.69 21.13
CA LYS A 122 23.64 -11.82 22.32
C LYS A 122 24.71 -10.75 22.19
N ALA A 123 24.59 -9.70 23.00
CA ALA A 123 25.66 -8.74 23.22
C ALA A 123 26.93 -9.50 23.64
N SER A 124 27.98 -9.39 22.83
CA SER A 124 29.36 -9.69 23.22
C SER A 124 30.00 -8.42 23.74
#